data_AF-A0A8J2RAT7-F1
#
_entry.id   AF-A0A8J2RAT7-F1
#
_cell.length_a   1.000
_cell.length_b   1.000
_cell.length_c   1.000
_cell.angle_alpha   90.00
_cell.angle_beta   90.00
_cell.angle_gamma   90.00
#
_symmetry.space_group_name_H-M   'P 1'
#
loop_
_entity.id
_entity.type
_entity.pdbx_description
1 polymer ?
#
loop_
_entity_poly.entity_id
_entity_poly.type
_entity_poly.pdbx_seq_one_letter_code
_entity_poly.pdbx_strand_id
1 'polypeptide(L)'
;MLELRLSRESWLAIPKTVVTITKLLLHDNHLQIHGDPDLFTIPWNEKMFSEKKKLKMVIMKTTVFFPTTPGIRRAIQIAKSKLEASDYVLNSFINILTADQSRYLLEALSNDDIDPVLKPTLRLLRPLLSLFSARLMPVYLGLGGNRIRETHQLWDEITKKNLYKEEFLSYWRELELDLCIAPCFACPAPRSVDVAKLSPALSYTSLYNFLDFPVGILPIDKENVEDQTKLEIEYKYFDAVCKLVKMTTKGATGMPLAIQMIGLPYQEEMVLCGMGSS
;
A
#
# COMPACT_ATOMS: atom_id res chain seq x y z
N MET A 1 3.24 16.52 23.13
CA MET A 1 2.55 15.23 23.31
C MET A 1 1.09 15.57 23.55
N LEU A 2 0.22 15.43 22.56
CA LEU A 2 -1.20 15.81 22.65
C LEU A 2 -2.02 14.57 22.29
N GLU A 3 -2.68 14.04 23.30
CA GLU A 3 -3.53 12.84 23.23
C GLU A 3 -4.84 13.18 22.52
N LEU A 4 -5.10 12.55 21.37
CA LEU A 4 -6.38 12.68 20.69
C LEU A 4 -7.26 11.47 21.00
N ARG A 5 -8.48 11.77 21.44
CA ARG A 5 -9.59 10.84 21.66
C ARG A 5 -10.29 10.64 20.30
N LEU A 6 -9.74 9.80 19.42
CA LEU A 6 -10.46 9.37 18.23
C LEU A 6 -11.51 8.34 18.69
N SER A 7 -12.78 8.73 18.71
CA SER A 7 -13.87 7.80 19.05
C SER A 7 -14.02 6.79 17.92
N ARG A 8 -13.74 5.51 18.21
CA ARG A 8 -13.88 4.37 17.28
C ARG A 8 -15.29 4.21 16.68
N GLU A 9 -16.28 4.93 17.21
CA GLU A 9 -17.70 4.82 16.88
C GLU A 9 -18.07 5.27 15.46
N SER A 10 -17.24 6.09 14.80
CA SER A 10 -17.55 6.58 13.44
C SER A 10 -16.96 5.71 12.32
N TRP A 11 -16.24 4.64 12.64
CA TRP A 11 -15.57 3.79 11.66
C TRP A 11 -16.49 2.62 11.31
N LEU A 12 -16.63 2.31 10.01
CA LEU A 12 -17.41 1.15 9.59
C LEU A 12 -16.79 -0.10 10.22
N ALA A 13 -17.54 -0.77 11.10
CA ALA A 13 -17.06 -1.95 11.80
C ALA A 13 -16.56 -3.02 10.82
N ILE A 14 -15.46 -3.69 11.17
CA ILE A 14 -14.93 -4.82 10.42
C ILE A 14 -16.04 -5.87 10.26
N PRO A 15 -16.16 -6.54 9.11
CA PRO A 15 -17.01 -7.72 9.03
C PRO A 15 -16.50 -8.73 10.07
N LYS A 16 -17.32 -9.07 11.08
CA LYS A 16 -17.03 -10.13 12.07
C LYS A 16 -16.48 -11.40 11.41
N THR A 17 -16.85 -11.62 10.16
CA THR A 17 -16.32 -12.62 9.23
C THR A 17 -14.80 -12.66 9.15
N VAL A 18 -14.10 -11.52 8.97
CA VAL A 18 -12.63 -11.50 8.80
C VAL A 18 -11.96 -12.00 10.08
N VAL A 19 -12.33 -11.42 11.23
CA VAL A 19 -11.82 -11.85 12.54
C VAL A 19 -12.11 -13.33 12.79
N THR A 20 -13.32 -13.79 12.49
CA THR A 20 -13.73 -15.18 12.70
C THR A 20 -12.91 -16.13 11.84
N ILE A 21 -12.73 -15.82 10.56
CA ILE A 21 -11.92 -16.64 9.64
C ILE A 21 -10.47 -16.67 10.11
N THR A 22 -9.87 -15.53 10.45
CA THR A 22 -8.48 -15.50 10.93
C THR A 22 -8.30 -16.33 12.19
N LYS A 23 -9.22 -16.23 13.16
CA LYS A 23 -9.21 -17.07 14.37
C LYS A 23 -9.29 -18.56 14.02
N LEU A 24 -10.18 -18.95 13.12
CA LEU A 24 -10.35 -20.35 12.71
C LEU A 24 -9.11 -20.92 12.02
N LEU A 25 -8.46 -20.13 11.16
CA LEU A 25 -7.26 -20.56 10.45
C LEU A 25 -6.05 -20.72 11.39
N LEU A 26 -5.93 -19.85 12.39
CA LEU A 26 -4.82 -19.89 13.37
C LEU A 26 -5.10 -20.81 14.56
N HIS A 27 -6.32 -21.34 14.69
CA HIS A 27 -6.69 -22.25 15.77
C HIS A 27 -6.00 -23.60 15.59
N ASP A 28 -5.46 -24.16 16.68
CA ASP A 28 -4.83 -25.48 16.74
C ASP A 28 -3.86 -25.79 15.57
N ASN A 29 -3.11 -24.77 15.10
CA ASN A 29 -2.16 -24.94 13.99
C ASN A 29 -2.81 -25.48 12.71
N HIS A 30 -4.10 -25.19 12.47
CA HIS A 30 -4.87 -25.70 11.34
C HIS A 30 -4.16 -25.46 10.00
N LEU A 31 -3.56 -24.28 9.81
CA LEU A 31 -2.79 -23.97 8.60
C LEU A 31 -1.55 -24.85 8.40
N GLN A 32 -0.84 -25.27 9.46
CA GLN A 32 0.27 -26.23 9.29
C GLN A 32 -0.24 -27.65 9.03
N ILE A 33 -1.23 -28.08 9.83
CA ILE A 33 -1.68 -29.48 9.82
C ILE A 33 -2.34 -29.84 8.48
N HIS A 34 -3.14 -28.93 7.94
CA HIS A 34 -3.94 -29.18 6.73
C HIS A 34 -3.42 -28.43 5.50
N GLY A 35 -2.50 -27.49 5.67
CA GLY A 35 -1.95 -26.66 4.60
C GLY A 35 -0.46 -26.90 4.43
N ASP A 36 0.34 -25.92 4.86
CA ASP A 36 1.78 -25.88 4.64
C ASP A 36 2.53 -26.06 5.99
N PRO A 37 3.28 -27.16 6.16
CA PRO A 37 3.99 -27.46 7.40
C PRO A 37 5.14 -26.49 7.71
N ASP A 38 5.63 -25.73 6.71
CA ASP A 38 6.72 -24.77 6.90
C ASP A 38 6.25 -23.41 7.47
N LEU A 39 4.95 -23.20 7.62
CA LEU A 39 4.39 -21.98 8.21
C LEU A 39 4.77 -21.84 9.69
N PHE A 40 4.96 -20.61 10.15
CA PHE A 40 5.18 -20.33 11.57
C PHE A 40 3.93 -20.58 12.42
N THR A 41 4.10 -21.27 13.55
CA THR A 41 3.04 -21.58 14.52
C THR A 41 2.78 -20.40 15.44
N ILE A 42 2.14 -19.35 14.92
CA ILE A 42 1.77 -18.17 15.70
C ILE A 42 0.28 -18.29 16.05
N PRO A 43 -0.06 -18.62 17.31
CA PRO A 43 -1.46 -18.74 17.71
C PRO A 43 -2.10 -17.36 17.84
N TRP A 44 -3.41 -17.33 17.64
CA TRP A 44 -4.19 -16.12 17.81
C TRP A 44 -4.05 -15.52 19.22
N ASN A 45 -3.66 -14.24 19.30
CA ASN A 45 -3.51 -13.51 20.55
C ASN A 45 -4.79 -12.74 20.93
N GLU A 46 -5.68 -13.41 21.67
CA GLU A 46 -6.95 -12.81 22.09
C GLU A 46 -6.77 -11.55 22.94
N LYS A 47 -5.71 -11.49 23.76
CA LYS A 47 -5.43 -10.31 24.57
C LYS A 47 -5.10 -9.10 23.69
N MET A 48 -4.25 -9.28 22.68
CA MET A 48 -3.90 -8.21 21.75
C MET A 48 -5.12 -7.68 21.00
N PHE A 49 -6.03 -8.57 20.60
CA PHE A 49 -7.26 -8.19 19.90
C PHE A 49 -8.30 -7.51 20.80
N SER A 50 -8.57 -8.07 21.98
CA SER A 50 -9.70 -7.67 22.83
C SER A 50 -9.38 -6.56 23.82
N GLU A 51 -8.10 -6.28 24.09
CA GLU A 51 -7.70 -5.26 25.06
C GLU A 51 -8.05 -3.85 24.57
N LYS A 52 -8.94 -3.18 25.30
CA LYS A 52 -9.33 -1.78 25.06
C LYS A 52 -8.26 -0.81 25.59
N LYS A 53 -7.02 -0.95 25.11
CA LYS A 53 -5.95 0.02 25.38
C LYS A 53 -6.04 1.22 24.45
N LYS A 54 -5.50 2.34 24.92
CA LYS A 54 -5.25 3.52 24.09
C LYS A 54 -4.10 3.21 23.15
N LEU A 55 -4.35 3.31 21.85
CA LEU A 55 -3.37 2.95 20.82
C LEU A 55 -2.53 4.17 20.45
N LYS A 56 -1.20 4.00 20.39
CA LYS A 56 -0.27 5.02 19.91
C LYS A 56 -0.14 4.90 18.39
N MET A 57 -0.73 5.84 17.67
CA MET A 57 -0.81 5.81 16.21
C MET A 57 0.01 6.94 15.57
N VAL A 58 0.63 6.64 14.43
CA VAL A 58 1.24 7.64 13.53
C VAL A 58 0.57 7.64 12.18
N ILE A 59 0.58 8.77 11.49
CA ILE A 59 -0.20 8.96 10.26
C ILE A 59 0.70 9.44 9.14
N MET A 60 0.64 8.72 8.02
CA MET A 60 1.25 9.10 6.77
C MET A 60 0.18 9.76 5.92
N LYS A 61 0.38 11.02 5.53
CA LYS A 61 -0.64 11.78 4.77
C LYS A 61 -0.52 11.61 3.26
N THR A 62 0.72 11.52 2.80
CA THR A 62 1.09 11.42 1.39
C THR A 62 2.45 10.75 1.32
N THR A 63 2.75 10.10 0.20
CA THR A 63 4.11 9.74 -0.16
C THR A 63 4.79 10.94 -0.83
N VAL A 64 6.12 10.98 -0.78
CA VAL A 64 6.93 11.94 -1.56
C VAL A 64 6.74 11.70 -3.06
N PHE A 65 6.46 10.45 -3.43
CA PHE A 65 6.39 10.00 -4.81
C PHE A 65 5.10 10.40 -5.53
N PHE A 66 3.93 10.30 -4.88
CA PHE A 66 2.65 10.49 -5.54
C PHE A 66 1.64 11.19 -4.64
N PRO A 67 1.13 12.38 -4.99
CA PRO A 67 0.24 13.11 -4.11
C PRO A 67 -1.15 12.48 -4.01
N THR A 68 -1.78 12.57 -2.83
CA THR A 68 -3.18 12.16 -2.63
C THR A 68 -4.17 13.23 -3.10
N THR A 69 -5.38 12.84 -3.50
CA THR A 69 -6.48 13.78 -3.79
C THR A 69 -6.99 14.48 -2.53
N PRO A 70 -7.66 15.65 -2.65
CA PRO A 70 -8.20 16.37 -1.49
C PRO A 70 -9.14 15.54 -0.61
N GLY A 71 -10.01 14.69 -1.19
CA GLY A 71 -10.88 13.81 -0.43
C GLY A 71 -10.10 12.81 0.44
N ILE A 72 -9.06 12.19 -0.10
CA ILE A 72 -8.17 11.29 0.66
C ILE A 72 -7.43 12.05 1.76
N ARG A 73 -6.91 13.26 1.46
CA ARG A 73 -6.27 14.11 2.49
C ARG A 73 -7.25 14.45 3.60
N ARG A 74 -8.49 14.82 3.28
CA ARG A 74 -9.54 15.12 4.25
C ARG A 74 -9.85 13.92 5.13
N ALA A 75 -10.05 12.76 4.51
CA ALA A 75 -10.31 11.51 5.22
C ALA A 75 -9.18 11.16 6.21
N ILE A 76 -7.93 11.44 5.84
CA ILE A 76 -6.74 11.15 6.67
C ILE A 76 -6.41 12.29 7.63
N GLN A 77 -6.78 13.54 7.36
CA GLN A 77 -6.48 14.69 8.22
C GLN A 77 -7.25 14.69 9.53
N ILE A 78 -8.26 13.83 9.66
CA ILE A 78 -8.83 13.40 10.94
C ILE A 78 -7.74 12.82 11.87
N ALA A 79 -6.53 12.60 11.35
CA ALA A 79 -5.53 11.73 11.91
C ALA A 79 -4.11 12.40 11.79
N LYS A 80 -3.32 12.43 12.89
CA LYS A 80 -2.09 13.27 13.06
C LYS A 80 -0.76 12.59 12.68
N SER A 81 0.11 13.28 11.94
CA SER A 81 1.22 12.68 11.17
C SER A 81 2.65 12.83 11.72
N LYS A 82 3.54 11.86 11.40
CA LYS A 82 5.03 11.94 11.48
C LYS A 82 5.85 10.95 10.61
N LEU A 83 5.25 10.09 9.77
CA LEU A 83 6.00 9.09 8.98
C LEU A 83 5.91 9.38 7.47
N GLU A 84 7.04 9.31 6.75
CA GLU A 84 7.12 9.55 5.29
C GLU A 84 7.82 8.36 4.59
N ALA A 85 7.26 7.92 3.46
CA ALA A 85 7.86 6.88 2.63
C ALA A 85 8.84 7.46 1.61
N SER A 86 9.99 6.81 1.44
CA SER A 86 11.06 7.23 0.52
C SER A 86 10.86 6.70 -0.91
N ASP A 87 11.30 7.47 -1.90
CA ASP A 87 11.32 7.10 -3.33
C ASP A 87 12.14 5.82 -3.61
N TYR A 88 13.03 5.43 -2.70
CA TYR A 88 13.79 4.18 -2.77
C TYR A 88 12.90 2.93 -2.85
N VAL A 89 11.80 2.91 -2.09
CA VAL A 89 10.98 1.71 -1.90
C VAL A 89 10.35 1.22 -3.20
N LEU A 90 9.69 2.12 -3.93
CA LEU A 90 8.99 1.73 -5.16
C LEU A 90 9.98 1.26 -6.23
N ASN A 91 11.12 1.94 -6.34
CA ASN A 91 12.16 1.58 -7.30
C ASN A 91 12.78 0.21 -6.95
N SER A 92 13.10 -0.03 -5.67
CA SER A 92 13.65 -1.31 -5.22
C SER A 92 12.63 -2.44 -5.36
N PHE A 93 11.37 -2.20 -5.00
CA PHE A 93 10.27 -3.16 -5.20
C PHE A 93 10.17 -3.61 -6.66
N ILE A 94 10.19 -2.66 -7.61
CA ILE A 94 10.10 -2.99 -9.03
C ILE A 94 11.36 -3.67 -9.53
N ASN A 95 12.55 -3.26 -9.07
CA ASN A 95 13.80 -3.92 -9.45
C ASN A 95 13.83 -5.38 -9.00
N ILE A 96 13.40 -5.67 -7.76
CA ILE A 96 13.32 -7.03 -7.23
C ILE A 96 12.26 -7.83 -7.99
N LEU A 97 11.07 -7.25 -8.25
CA LEU A 97 10.00 -7.89 -9.01
C LEU A 97 10.43 -8.28 -10.43
N THR A 98 11.31 -7.48 -11.03
CA THR A 98 11.77 -7.63 -12.42
C THR A 98 13.22 -8.13 -12.49
N ALA A 99 13.71 -8.78 -11.43
CA ALA A 99 15.11 -9.20 -11.31
C ALA A 99 15.55 -10.23 -12.37
N ASP A 100 14.60 -10.98 -12.93
CA ASP A 100 14.80 -11.97 -14.00
C ASP A 100 14.60 -11.36 -15.40
N GLN A 101 14.56 -10.03 -15.50
CA GLN A 101 14.18 -9.29 -16.70
C GLN A 101 12.70 -9.50 -17.11
N SER A 102 11.83 -9.78 -16.14
CA SER A 102 10.41 -10.09 -16.34
C SER A 102 10.17 -11.31 -17.25
N ARG A 103 11.17 -12.17 -17.44
CA ARG A 103 11.12 -13.27 -18.41
C ARG A 103 10.06 -14.29 -18.02
N TYR A 104 10.09 -14.73 -16.76
CA TYR A 104 9.17 -15.71 -16.23
C TYR A 104 7.72 -15.21 -16.32
N LEU A 105 7.48 -13.95 -15.93
CA LEU A 105 6.16 -13.33 -16.05
C LEU A 105 5.67 -13.26 -17.50
N LEU A 106 6.53 -12.82 -18.42
CA LEU A 106 6.18 -12.70 -19.85
C LEU A 106 5.98 -14.07 -20.51
N GLU A 107 6.71 -15.10 -20.08
CA GLU A 107 6.55 -16.48 -20.52
C GLU A 107 5.23 -17.07 -20.02
N ALA A 108 4.93 -16.89 -18.73
CA ALA A 108 3.67 -17.33 -18.14
C ALA A 108 2.45 -16.72 -18.86
N LEU A 109 2.52 -15.43 -19.20
CA LEU A 109 1.45 -14.72 -19.91
C LEU A 109 1.43 -14.95 -21.43
N SER A 110 2.40 -15.69 -21.99
CA SER A 110 2.52 -15.83 -23.45
C SER A 110 1.38 -16.61 -24.09
N ASN A 111 0.71 -17.46 -23.30
CA ASN A 111 -0.42 -18.30 -23.74
C ASN A 111 -1.80 -17.72 -23.39
N ASP A 112 -1.84 -16.58 -22.70
CA ASP A 112 -3.08 -15.99 -22.21
C ASP A 112 -3.59 -14.84 -23.09
N ASP A 113 -4.92 -14.65 -23.09
CA ASP A 113 -5.56 -13.49 -23.69
C ASP A 113 -5.33 -12.25 -22.80
N ILE A 114 -4.32 -11.46 -23.16
CA ILE A 114 -3.97 -10.24 -22.42
C ILE A 114 -4.98 -9.13 -22.70
N ASP A 115 -5.63 -8.65 -21.64
CA ASP A 115 -6.50 -7.48 -21.66
C ASP A 115 -5.77 -6.25 -22.28
N PRO A 116 -6.39 -5.53 -23.24
CA PRO A 116 -5.82 -4.34 -23.87
C PRO A 116 -5.27 -3.31 -22.89
N VAL A 117 -5.87 -3.16 -21.71
CA VAL A 117 -5.47 -2.23 -20.64
C VAL A 117 -4.06 -2.55 -20.12
N LEU A 118 -3.65 -3.82 -20.10
CA LEU A 118 -2.35 -4.27 -19.57
C LEU A 118 -1.22 -4.22 -20.61
N LYS A 119 -1.55 -4.21 -21.91
CA LYS A 119 -0.55 -4.25 -23.00
C LYS A 119 0.51 -3.14 -22.92
N PRO A 120 0.19 -1.87 -22.59
CA PRO A 120 1.19 -0.83 -22.44
C PRO A 120 2.20 -1.12 -21.32
N THR A 121 1.72 -1.61 -20.18
CA THR A 121 2.56 -1.95 -19.02
C THR A 121 3.48 -3.12 -19.34
N LEU A 122 2.97 -4.18 -19.97
CA LEU A 122 3.79 -5.33 -20.37
C LEU A 122 4.86 -4.97 -21.41
N ARG A 123 4.60 -3.99 -22.29
CA ARG A 123 5.63 -3.47 -23.21
C ARG A 123 6.77 -2.79 -22.45
N LEU A 124 6.46 -2.03 -21.39
CA LEU A 124 7.46 -1.35 -20.57
C LEU A 124 8.35 -2.32 -19.79
N LEU A 125 7.82 -3.50 -19.43
CA LEU A 125 8.56 -4.58 -18.79
C LEU A 125 9.55 -5.31 -19.72
N ARG A 126 9.54 -5.03 -21.04
CA ARG A 126 10.47 -5.69 -21.97
C ARG A 126 11.88 -5.08 -21.87
N PRO A 127 12.94 -5.89 -21.80
CA PRO A 127 14.30 -5.44 -21.51
C PRO A 127 14.88 -4.43 -22.52
N LEU A 128 14.48 -4.48 -23.80
CA LEU A 128 15.02 -3.60 -24.85
C LEU A 128 14.67 -2.11 -24.69
N LEU A 129 13.56 -1.77 -24.04
CA LEU A 129 13.11 -0.36 -23.88
C LEU A 129 13.71 0.35 -22.65
N SER A 130 14.39 -0.40 -21.77
CA SER A 130 15.01 0.13 -20.55
C SER A 130 16.22 1.06 -20.81
N LEU A 131 16.86 0.95 -21.99
CA LEU A 131 18.11 1.65 -22.30
C LEU A 131 17.92 3.07 -22.88
N PHE A 132 16.80 3.38 -23.52
CA PHE A 132 16.59 4.65 -24.26
C PHE A 132 15.67 5.65 -23.55
N SER A 133 14.97 5.23 -22.50
CA SER A 133 13.85 5.96 -21.93
C SER A 133 14.25 6.93 -20.81
N ALA A 134 15.36 6.70 -20.11
CA ALA A 134 15.80 7.39 -18.88
C ALA A 134 15.82 8.94 -18.90
N ARG A 135 15.84 9.57 -20.08
CA ARG A 135 16.04 11.02 -20.22
C ARG A 135 14.75 11.86 -20.28
N LEU A 136 13.58 11.27 -20.52
CA LEU A 136 12.38 12.03 -20.90
C LEU A 136 11.21 12.01 -19.88
N MET A 137 11.13 11.03 -18.96
CA MET A 137 9.93 10.88 -18.11
C MET A 137 10.20 10.32 -16.69
N PRO A 138 10.79 11.11 -15.78
CA PRO A 138 11.37 10.64 -14.52
C PRO A 138 10.42 9.89 -13.57
N VAL A 139 9.14 10.28 -13.48
CA VAL A 139 8.13 9.60 -12.62
C VAL A 139 7.78 8.20 -13.13
N TYR A 140 7.78 7.98 -14.45
CA TYR A 140 7.59 6.66 -15.04
C TYR A 140 8.87 5.81 -15.04
N LEU A 141 10.05 6.42 -14.85
CA LEU A 141 11.36 5.78 -15.00
C LEU A 141 12.10 5.44 -13.70
N GLY A 142 11.63 5.93 -12.55
CA GLY A 142 11.88 5.25 -11.28
C GLY A 142 11.44 3.77 -11.34
N LEU A 143 10.38 3.52 -12.12
CA LEU A 143 9.81 2.18 -12.41
C LEU A 143 10.53 1.44 -13.53
N GLY A 144 11.67 1.96 -14.02
CA GLY A 144 12.50 1.26 -15.00
C GLY A 144 13.13 0.05 -14.33
N GLY A 145 12.34 -1.03 -14.22
CA GLY A 145 12.77 -2.35 -13.79
C GLY A 145 13.80 -2.94 -14.76
N ASN A 146 14.14 -4.20 -14.57
CA ASN A 146 15.13 -4.92 -15.35
C ASN A 146 16.58 -4.38 -15.20
N ARG A 147 16.88 -3.72 -14.08
CA ARG A 147 18.23 -3.19 -13.77
C ARG A 147 19.18 -4.27 -13.25
N ILE A 148 18.63 -5.27 -12.57
CA ILE A 148 19.37 -6.42 -12.06
C ILE A 148 19.64 -7.36 -13.23
N ARG A 149 20.92 -7.66 -13.48
CA ARG A 149 21.35 -8.59 -14.53
C ARG A 149 22.09 -9.79 -13.97
N GLU A 150 22.64 -9.64 -12.77
CA GLU A 150 23.46 -10.65 -12.11
C GLU A 150 22.94 -10.91 -10.71
N THR A 151 23.12 -12.14 -10.25
CA THR A 151 22.61 -12.60 -8.94
C THR A 151 23.17 -11.77 -7.78
N HIS A 152 24.43 -11.31 -7.84
CA HIS A 152 25.02 -10.50 -6.78
C HIS A 152 24.28 -9.16 -6.59
N GLN A 153 23.80 -8.54 -7.68
CA GLN A 153 23.04 -7.29 -7.62
C GLN A 153 21.68 -7.50 -6.96
N LEU A 154 21.07 -8.67 -7.17
CA LEU A 154 19.85 -9.06 -6.45
C LEU A 154 20.11 -9.19 -4.95
N TRP A 155 21.19 -9.87 -4.56
CA TRP A 155 21.57 -9.99 -3.14
C TRP A 155 21.85 -8.63 -2.50
N ASP A 156 22.50 -7.72 -3.22
CA ASP A 156 22.73 -6.35 -2.74
C ASP A 156 21.42 -5.60 -2.53
N GLU A 157 20.46 -5.68 -3.46
CA GLU A 157 19.15 -5.04 -3.32
C GLU A 157 18.32 -5.66 -2.19
N ILE A 158 18.35 -6.97 -2.02
CA ILE A 158 17.70 -7.65 -0.88
C ILE A 158 18.33 -7.18 0.44
N THR A 159 19.65 -7.02 0.49
CA THR A 159 20.35 -6.52 1.69
C THR A 159 19.90 -5.10 2.03
N LYS A 160 19.85 -4.20 1.04
CA LYS A 160 19.36 -2.83 1.23
C LYS A 160 17.89 -2.78 1.66
N LYS A 161 17.05 -3.63 1.08
CA LYS A 161 15.65 -3.83 1.52
C LYS A 161 15.58 -4.19 3.00
N ASN A 162 16.38 -5.15 3.45
CA ASN A 162 16.39 -5.59 4.84
C ASN A 162 16.89 -4.49 5.79
N LEU A 163 17.93 -3.74 5.40
CA LEU A 163 18.40 -2.58 6.17
C LEU A 163 17.31 -1.50 6.29
N TYR A 164 16.60 -1.22 5.20
CA TYR A 164 15.48 -0.28 5.22
C TYR A 164 14.34 -0.76 6.13
N LYS A 165 14.02 -2.05 6.13
CA LYS A 165 13.04 -2.65 7.07
C LYS A 165 13.47 -2.46 8.52
N GLU A 166 14.74 -2.70 8.85
CA GLU A 166 15.26 -2.50 10.21
C GLU A 166 15.24 -1.03 10.65
N GLU A 167 15.55 -0.10 9.75
CA GLU A 167 15.42 1.33 10.02
C GLU A 167 13.97 1.72 10.34
N PHE A 168 13.03 1.25 9.50
CA PHE A 168 11.60 1.48 9.69
C PHE A 168 11.08 0.91 11.02
N LEU A 169 11.51 -0.31 11.37
CA LEU A 169 11.19 -0.95 12.66
C LEU A 169 11.81 -0.19 13.83
N SER A 170 13.02 0.37 13.67
CA SER A 170 13.68 1.15 14.71
C SER A 170 12.92 2.44 15.00
N TYR A 171 12.50 3.19 13.97
CA TYR A 171 11.62 4.35 14.16
C TYR A 171 10.30 3.97 14.85
N TRP A 172 9.72 2.84 14.46
CA TRP A 172 8.49 2.34 15.08
C TRP A 172 8.66 2.08 16.58
N ARG A 173 9.79 1.45 16.97
CA ARG A 173 10.15 1.18 18.37
C ARG A 173 10.43 2.45 19.15
N GLU A 174 11.23 3.37 18.61
CA GLU A 174 11.56 4.65 19.25
C GLU A 174 10.33 5.51 19.51
N LEU A 175 9.38 5.49 18.58
CA LEU A 175 8.10 6.17 18.71
C LEU A 175 7.08 5.35 19.51
N GLU A 176 7.42 4.12 19.94
CA GLU A 176 6.58 3.14 20.66
C GLU A 176 5.19 2.96 20.03
N LEU A 177 5.14 2.92 18.69
CA LEU A 177 3.87 2.89 17.98
C LEU A 177 3.18 1.53 18.15
N ASP A 178 1.85 1.54 18.25
CA ASP A 178 1.04 0.33 18.11
C ASP A 178 0.65 0.11 16.65
N LEU A 179 0.29 1.19 15.94
CA LEU A 179 -0.25 1.15 14.59
C LEU A 179 0.17 2.36 13.77
N CYS A 180 0.13 2.21 12.44
CA CYS A 180 0.30 3.30 11.49
C CYS A 180 -0.94 3.40 10.59
N ILE A 181 -1.33 4.63 10.25
CA ILE A 181 -2.44 4.90 9.33
C ILE A 181 -1.87 5.55 8.07
N ALA A 182 -2.30 5.05 6.91
CA ALA A 182 -1.89 5.58 5.62
C ALA A 182 -3.07 5.66 4.64
N PRO A 183 -2.96 6.39 3.51
CA PRO A 183 -3.95 6.30 2.45
C PRO A 183 -3.99 4.90 1.86
N CYS A 184 -5.19 4.35 1.62
CA CYS A 184 -5.35 3.10 0.86
C CYS A 184 -4.82 3.24 -0.56
N PHE A 185 -5.14 4.37 -1.19
CA PHE A 185 -4.70 4.70 -2.53
C PHE A 185 -4.62 6.22 -2.68
N ALA A 186 -4.00 6.67 -3.76
CA ALA A 186 -3.84 8.10 -4.01
C ALA A 186 -5.16 8.84 -4.28
N CYS A 187 -6.18 8.13 -4.77
CA CYS A 187 -7.43 8.73 -5.22
C CYS A 187 -8.63 7.77 -5.01
N PRO A 188 -9.88 8.25 -5.11
CA PRO A 188 -11.06 7.40 -5.19
C PRO A 188 -11.00 6.45 -6.39
N ALA A 189 -11.93 5.48 -6.46
CA ALA A 189 -11.94 4.46 -7.50
C ALA A 189 -11.79 5.06 -8.91
N PRO A 190 -10.66 4.82 -9.60
CA PRO A 190 -10.46 5.31 -10.96
C PRO A 190 -11.29 4.48 -11.96
N ARG A 191 -11.47 5.01 -13.17
CA ARG A 191 -12.07 4.22 -14.26
C ARG A 191 -11.19 3.01 -14.57
N SER A 192 -11.81 1.85 -14.76
CA SER A 192 -11.12 0.57 -15.04
C SER A 192 -10.09 0.67 -16.18
N VAL A 193 -10.45 1.37 -17.26
CA VAL A 193 -9.61 1.56 -18.45
C VAL A 193 -8.32 2.36 -18.22
N ASP A 194 -8.23 3.07 -17.08
CA ASP A 194 -7.08 3.92 -16.76
C ASP A 194 -6.19 3.35 -15.65
N VAL A 195 -6.62 2.28 -14.96
CA VAL A 195 -5.91 1.72 -13.79
C VAL A 195 -4.47 1.37 -14.11
N ALA A 196 -4.19 0.73 -15.25
CA ALA A 196 -2.83 0.34 -15.64
C ALA A 196 -1.88 1.53 -15.87
N LYS A 197 -2.42 2.72 -16.16
CA LYS A 197 -1.65 3.95 -16.37
C LYS A 197 -1.37 4.69 -15.06
N LEU A 198 -1.99 4.27 -13.96
CA LEU A 198 -1.79 4.83 -12.62
C LEU A 198 -0.70 4.07 -11.85
N SER A 199 0.25 3.42 -12.54
CA SER A 199 1.27 2.61 -11.89
C SER A 199 2.09 3.34 -10.81
N PRO A 200 2.37 4.66 -10.91
CA PRO A 200 3.02 5.38 -9.82
C PRO A 200 2.24 5.41 -8.49
N ALA A 201 0.92 5.31 -8.54
CA ALA A 201 0.07 5.26 -7.35
C ALA A 201 0.20 3.92 -6.59
N LEU A 202 0.86 2.90 -7.16
CA LEU A 202 1.22 1.68 -6.43
C LEU A 202 2.11 1.95 -5.22
N SER A 203 2.80 3.10 -5.14
CA SER A 203 3.63 3.48 -3.98
C SER A 203 2.89 3.33 -2.63
N TYR A 204 1.59 3.59 -2.60
CA TYR A 204 0.78 3.45 -1.38
C TYR A 204 0.59 2.00 -0.93
N THR A 205 0.45 1.08 -1.88
CA THR A 205 0.14 -0.33 -1.61
C THR A 205 1.39 -1.21 -1.62
N SER A 206 2.43 -0.83 -2.36
CA SER A 206 3.66 -1.63 -2.48
C SER A 206 4.57 -1.49 -1.27
N LEU A 207 4.52 -0.39 -0.53
CA LEU A 207 5.38 -0.14 0.64
C LEU A 207 5.27 -1.25 1.68
N TYR A 208 4.06 -1.59 2.10
CA TYR A 208 3.85 -2.56 3.18
C TYR A 208 4.01 -4.01 2.69
N ASN A 209 3.78 -4.27 1.40
CA ASN A 209 4.18 -5.53 0.76
C ASN A 209 5.71 -5.67 0.71
N PHE A 210 6.43 -4.58 0.44
CA PHE A 210 7.89 -4.55 0.43
C PHE A 210 8.45 -4.77 1.85
N LEU A 211 7.84 -4.16 2.87
CA LEU A 211 8.25 -4.33 4.26
C LEU A 211 7.76 -5.64 4.90
N ASP A 212 6.79 -6.32 4.27
CA ASP A 212 6.14 -7.53 4.79
C ASP A 212 5.45 -7.26 6.14
N PHE A 213 4.58 -6.25 6.15
CA PHE A 213 3.82 -5.81 7.32
C PHE A 213 2.33 -6.10 7.11
N PRO A 214 1.58 -6.51 8.15
CA PRO A 214 0.14 -6.71 8.03
C PRO A 214 -0.58 -5.39 7.82
N VAL A 215 -1.53 -5.40 6.89
CA VAL A 215 -2.36 -4.24 6.55
C VAL A 215 -3.82 -4.64 6.47
N GLY A 216 -4.68 -3.85 7.10
CA GLY A 216 -6.12 -3.91 6.95
C GLY A 216 -6.67 -2.66 6.28
N ILE A 217 -7.67 -2.81 5.40
CA ILE A 217 -8.30 -1.70 4.70
C ILE A 217 -9.62 -1.32 5.37
N LEU A 218 -9.74 -0.06 5.77
CA LEU A 218 -10.90 0.46 6.47
C LEU A 218 -11.52 1.62 5.69
N PRO A 219 -12.74 1.45 5.15
CA PRO A 219 -13.53 2.57 4.61
C PRO A 219 -13.95 3.50 5.74
N ILE A 220 -13.59 4.77 5.65
CA ILE A 220 -13.84 5.75 6.72
C ILE A 220 -14.75 6.90 6.29
N ASP A 221 -14.87 7.14 4.99
CA ASP A 221 -15.66 8.25 4.48
C ASP A 221 -16.09 8.00 3.03
N LYS A 222 -16.78 8.98 2.43
CA LYS A 222 -17.10 9.04 1.01
C LYS A 222 -16.62 10.35 0.41
N GLU A 223 -16.27 10.31 -0.86
CA GLU A 223 -15.93 11.49 -1.65
C GLU A 223 -17.15 12.44 -1.70
N ASN A 224 -16.96 13.73 -1.45
CA ASN A 224 -18.05 14.71 -1.49
C ASN A 224 -17.84 15.77 -2.59
N VAL A 225 -18.84 16.65 -2.77
CA VAL A 225 -18.81 17.69 -3.82
C VAL A 225 -17.70 18.72 -3.58
N GLU A 226 -17.38 19.01 -2.31
CA GLU A 226 -16.31 19.93 -1.95
C GLU A 226 -14.94 19.34 -2.33
N ASP A 227 -14.74 18.03 -2.13
CA ASP A 227 -13.51 17.33 -2.52
C ASP A 227 -13.27 17.41 -4.03
N GLN A 228 -14.31 17.22 -4.84
CA GLN A 228 -14.25 17.37 -6.30
C GLN A 228 -13.97 18.82 -6.71
N THR A 229 -14.54 19.79 -6.00
CA THR A 229 -14.28 21.21 -6.24
C THR A 229 -12.82 21.56 -5.92
N LYS A 230 -12.30 21.06 -4.80
CA LYS A 230 -10.88 21.22 -4.42
C LYS A 230 -9.95 20.46 -5.36
N LEU A 231 -10.36 19.32 -5.90
CA LEU A 231 -9.58 18.60 -6.92
C LEU A 231 -9.39 19.46 -8.17
N GLU A 232 -10.37 20.30 -8.52
CA GLU A 232 -10.25 21.24 -9.62
C GLU A 232 -9.30 22.41 -9.33
N ILE A 233 -9.38 22.97 -8.11
CA ILE A 233 -8.73 24.24 -7.74
C ILE A 233 -7.33 24.05 -7.11
N GLU A 234 -7.16 23.03 -6.27
CA GLU A 234 -6.00 22.83 -5.40
C GLU A 234 -5.04 21.74 -5.93
N TYR A 235 -5.53 20.75 -6.68
CA TYR A 235 -4.71 19.65 -7.20
C TYR A 235 -3.94 20.04 -8.48
N LYS A 236 -3.00 20.99 -8.34
CA LYS A 236 -2.25 21.62 -9.43
C LYS A 236 -0.91 20.94 -9.70
N TYR A 237 -0.93 19.63 -9.99
CA TYR A 237 0.27 18.88 -10.38
C TYR A 237 0.41 18.84 -11.90
N PHE A 238 1.63 19.10 -12.39
CA PHE A 238 1.91 19.16 -13.83
C PHE A 238 2.14 17.79 -14.47
N ASP A 239 2.45 16.77 -13.66
CA ASP A 239 2.74 15.41 -14.07
C ASP A 239 1.55 14.75 -14.79
N ALA A 240 1.84 13.96 -15.83
CA ALA A 240 0.83 13.34 -16.67
C ALA A 240 -0.07 12.35 -15.92
N VAL A 241 0.48 11.62 -14.95
CA VAL A 241 -0.27 10.65 -14.13
C VAL A 241 -1.16 11.39 -13.14
N CYS A 242 -0.68 12.49 -12.57
CA CYS A 242 -1.51 13.34 -11.71
C CYS A 242 -2.69 13.97 -12.47
N LYS A 243 -2.46 14.42 -13.71
CA LYS A 243 -3.56 14.87 -14.58
C LYS A 243 -4.55 13.74 -14.90
N LEU A 244 -4.04 12.51 -15.09
CA LEU A 244 -4.89 11.34 -15.30
C LEU A 244 -5.74 11.03 -14.07
N VAL A 245 -5.19 11.11 -12.85
CA VAL A 245 -5.96 10.97 -11.60
C VAL A 245 -7.14 11.93 -11.58
N LYS A 246 -6.90 13.20 -11.88
CA LYS A 246 -7.96 14.22 -11.94
C LYS A 246 -9.04 13.86 -12.97
N MET A 247 -8.65 13.43 -14.16
CA MET A 247 -9.61 13.06 -15.22
C MET A 247 -10.40 11.79 -14.91
N THR A 248 -9.75 10.78 -14.33
CA THR A 248 -10.37 9.45 -14.11
C THR A 248 -11.23 9.40 -12.86
N THR A 249 -11.04 10.31 -11.91
CA THR A 249 -11.84 10.41 -10.67
C THR A 249 -12.88 11.51 -10.70
N LYS A 250 -13.06 12.18 -11.85
CA LYS A 250 -14.11 13.18 -12.04
C LYS A 250 -15.49 12.53 -11.88
N GLY A 251 -16.29 13.07 -10.96
CA GLY A 251 -17.62 12.55 -10.65
C GLY A 251 -17.60 11.37 -9.67
N ALA A 252 -16.51 11.15 -8.94
CA ALA A 252 -16.40 10.12 -7.91
C ALA A 252 -17.21 10.41 -6.63
N THR A 253 -18.03 11.46 -6.58
CA THR A 253 -18.88 11.79 -5.43
C THR A 253 -19.69 10.58 -4.97
N GLY A 254 -19.62 10.28 -3.67
CA GLY A 254 -20.28 9.14 -3.04
C GLY A 254 -19.45 7.85 -3.04
N MET A 255 -18.33 7.79 -3.77
CA MET A 255 -17.43 6.64 -3.75
C MET A 255 -16.72 6.53 -2.38
N PRO A 256 -16.46 5.31 -1.89
CA PRO A 256 -15.81 5.10 -0.61
C PRO A 256 -14.36 5.59 -0.62
N LEU A 257 -13.97 6.24 0.48
CA LEU A 257 -12.60 6.60 0.81
C LEU A 257 -12.11 5.70 1.93
N ALA A 258 -10.99 5.04 1.71
CA ALA A 258 -10.43 4.07 2.63
C ALA A 258 -9.00 4.43 3.06
N ILE A 259 -8.65 3.97 4.25
CA ILE A 259 -7.30 4.05 4.81
C ILE A 259 -6.73 2.65 5.01
N GLN A 260 -5.42 2.57 5.08
CA GLN A 260 -4.67 1.41 5.54
C GLN A 260 -4.46 1.54 7.04
N MET A 261 -4.74 0.46 7.77
CA MET A 261 -4.33 0.24 9.14
C MET A 261 -3.16 -0.75 9.11
N ILE A 262 -1.99 -0.32 9.57
CA ILE A 262 -0.76 -1.10 9.47
C ILE A 262 -0.26 -1.45 10.87
N GLY A 263 0.15 -2.70 11.05
CA GLY A 263 0.78 -3.21 12.26
C GLY A 263 2.22 -3.66 12.01
N LEU A 264 2.87 -4.11 13.09
CA LEU A 264 4.16 -4.78 12.99
C LEU A 264 3.98 -6.21 12.44
N PRO A 265 5.04 -6.83 11.88
CA PRO A 265 5.01 -8.23 11.46
C PRO A 265 4.43 -9.14 12.55
N TYR A 266 3.54 -10.06 12.15
CA TYR A 266 2.87 -11.03 13.04
C TYR A 266 1.97 -10.41 14.12
N GLN A 267 1.42 -9.22 13.86
CA GLN A 267 0.47 -8.54 14.76
C GLN A 267 -0.86 -8.22 14.05
N GLU A 268 -1.39 -9.20 13.31
CA GLU A 268 -2.67 -9.10 12.62
C GLU A 268 -3.81 -8.77 13.60
N GLU A 269 -3.75 -9.27 14.84
CA GLU A 269 -4.71 -8.96 15.90
C GLU A 269 -4.70 -7.48 16.28
N MET A 270 -3.53 -6.83 16.29
CA MET A 270 -3.42 -5.40 16.57
C MET A 270 -4.07 -4.58 15.45
N VAL A 271 -3.85 -4.97 14.20
CA VAL A 271 -4.45 -4.33 13.02
C VAL A 271 -5.97 -4.45 13.08
N LEU A 272 -6.47 -5.67 13.33
CA LEU A 272 -7.91 -5.93 13.47
C LEU A 272 -8.50 -5.22 14.70
N CYS A 273 -7.78 -5.09 15.81
CA CYS A 273 -8.22 -4.28 16.95
C CYS A 273 -8.34 -2.80 16.57
N GLY A 274 -7.33 -2.28 15.86
CA GLY A 274 -7.28 -0.90 15.39
C GLY A 274 -8.42 -0.54 14.45
N MET A 275 -8.83 -1.46 13.58
CA MET A 275 -9.93 -1.25 12.62
C MET A 275 -11.33 -1.21 13.27
N GLY A 276 -11.46 -1.58 14.55
CA GLY A 276 -12.72 -1.55 15.28
C GLY A 276 -13.47 -2.88 15.24
N SER A 277 -13.36 -3.63 16.33
CA SER A 277 -14.29 -4.70 16.69
C SER A 277 -15.51 -4.10 17.39
N SER A 278 -16.70 -4.38 16.85
CA SER A 278 -17.98 -4.05 17.49
C SER A 278 -18.26 -4.97 18.68
#